data_AF-B1ZSG3-F1
#
_entry.id   AF-B1ZSG3-F1
#
_cell.length_a   1.000
_cell.length_b   1.000
_cell.length_c   1.000
_cell.angle_alpha   90.00
_cell.angle_beta   90.00
_cell.angle_gamma   90.00
#
_symmetry.space_group_name_H-M   'P 1'
#
loop_
_entity.id
_entity.type
_entity.pdbx_description
1 polymer ?
#
loop_
_entity_poly.entity_id
_entity_poly.type
_entity_poly.pdbx_seq_one_letter_code
_entity_poly.pdbx_strand_id
1 'polypeptide(L)'
;MAATSSRKGLKHRPFEVTIPTADGSGVAERIPIDVPMEWDEDIGVWTLTAEAEELIEATKARHMGLLLPDQLRTLRERLGLTQKAIGDLLQIGAKSWTRWETGTQRPSRSLNLLLRAVYNGWITPQQLGLLCAPQPDWSEQFRRNAAAGQAAEPVVIDYYRARAEHAAASGFVEPLQVAVS
;
A
#
# COMPACT_ATOMS: atom_id res chain seq x y z
N MET A 1 -39.45 -0.89 1.53
CA MET A 1 -39.73 -2.03 2.42
C MET A 1 -38.49 -2.90 2.44
N ALA A 2 -37.61 -2.73 3.43
CA ALA A 2 -36.44 -3.59 3.58
C ALA A 2 -36.84 -4.73 4.52
N ALA A 3 -36.89 -5.95 3.98
CA ALA A 3 -37.12 -7.14 4.79
C ALA A 3 -35.88 -7.35 5.67
N THR A 4 -36.04 -7.12 6.96
CA THR A 4 -35.14 -7.64 7.99
C THR A 4 -35.27 -9.16 8.00
N SER A 5 -34.58 -9.83 7.08
CA SER A 5 -34.48 -11.28 7.08
C SER A 5 -33.57 -11.69 8.24
N SER A 6 -34.12 -12.52 9.13
CA SER A 6 -33.41 -13.15 10.25
C SER A 6 -32.11 -13.79 9.75
N ARG A 7 -30.94 -13.41 10.31
CA ARG A 7 -29.61 -14.02 10.02
C ARG A 7 -29.54 -15.48 10.49
N LYS A 8 -30.37 -16.35 9.94
CA LYS A 8 -30.32 -17.80 10.15
C LYS A 8 -29.22 -18.33 9.23
N GLY A 9 -28.01 -18.49 9.75
CA GLY A 9 -26.92 -19.12 8.99
C GLY A 9 -25.54 -18.50 9.14
N LEU A 10 -25.40 -17.32 9.76
CA LEU A 10 -24.08 -16.68 9.92
C LEU A 10 -23.16 -17.54 10.80
N LYS A 11 -22.01 -17.96 10.25
CA LYS A 11 -20.95 -18.68 11.00
C LYS A 11 -19.57 -18.22 10.55
N HIS A 12 -18.65 -18.13 11.50
CA HIS A 12 -17.23 -17.98 11.18
C HIS A 12 -16.66 -19.30 10.71
N ARG A 13 -15.96 -19.29 9.58
CA ARG A 13 -15.32 -20.46 9.00
C ARG A 13 -13.90 -20.13 8.54
N PRO A 14 -12.98 -21.10 8.59
CA PRO A 14 -11.64 -20.91 8.08
C PRO A 14 -11.67 -20.68 6.56
N PHE A 15 -10.92 -19.70 6.11
CA PHE A 15 -10.75 -19.33 4.72
C PHE A 15 -9.26 -19.05 4.44
N GLU A 16 -8.75 -19.62 3.34
CA GLU A 16 -7.38 -19.40 2.91
C GLU A 16 -7.28 -18.18 2.00
N VAL A 17 -6.75 -17.09 2.53
CA VAL A 17 -6.45 -15.90 1.73
C VAL A 17 -5.18 -16.14 0.92
N THR A 18 -5.29 -16.03 -0.40
CA THR A 18 -4.13 -16.13 -1.31
C THR A 18 -3.45 -14.77 -1.48
N ILE A 19 -2.16 -14.73 -1.18
CA ILE A 19 -1.30 -13.57 -1.44
C ILE A 19 -0.60 -13.81 -2.79
N PRO A 20 -0.86 -12.98 -3.82
CA PRO A 20 -0.23 -13.16 -5.11
C PRO A 20 1.25 -12.81 -5.08
N THR A 21 2.04 -13.42 -5.96
CA THR A 21 3.41 -13.00 -6.23
C THR A 21 3.45 -11.57 -6.77
N ALA A 22 4.58 -10.89 -6.58
CA ALA A 22 4.73 -9.49 -6.98
C ALA A 22 4.51 -9.26 -8.49
N ASP A 23 4.86 -10.25 -9.32
CA ASP A 23 4.67 -10.27 -10.76
C ASP A 23 3.26 -10.74 -11.19
N GLY A 24 2.43 -11.21 -10.25
CA GLY A 24 1.09 -11.72 -10.51
C GLY A 24 1.03 -13.10 -11.16
N SER A 25 2.16 -13.80 -11.29
CA SER A 25 2.24 -15.10 -11.97
C SER A 25 1.74 -16.27 -11.11
N GLY A 26 1.65 -16.11 -9.79
CA GLY A 26 1.24 -17.19 -8.88
C GLY A 26 0.85 -16.73 -7.49
N VAL A 27 0.81 -17.69 -6.56
CA VAL A 27 0.52 -17.48 -5.14
C VAL A 27 1.82 -17.56 -4.36
N ALA A 28 2.21 -16.48 -3.70
CA ALA A 28 3.39 -16.42 -2.84
C ALA A 28 3.13 -17.05 -1.47
N GLU A 29 1.94 -16.81 -0.91
CA GLU A 29 1.60 -17.22 0.46
C GLU A 29 0.10 -17.51 0.59
N ARG A 30 -0.28 -18.38 1.53
CA ARG A 30 -1.67 -18.66 1.92
C ARG A 30 -1.84 -18.40 3.40
N ILE A 31 -2.74 -17.50 3.75
CA ILE A 31 -2.99 -17.09 5.14
C ILE A 31 -4.36 -17.60 5.57
N PRO A 32 -4.44 -18.55 6.54
CA PRO A 32 -5.71 -18.96 7.08
C PRO A 32 -6.27 -17.87 8.02
N ILE A 33 -7.49 -17.44 7.77
CA ILE A 33 -8.25 -16.55 8.65
C ILE A 33 -9.67 -17.10 8.86
N ASP A 34 -10.28 -16.79 9.99
CA ASP A 34 -11.70 -17.08 10.21
C ASP A 34 -12.54 -15.90 9.72
N VAL A 35 -13.49 -16.16 8.81
CA VAL A 35 -14.35 -15.14 8.22
C VAL A 35 -15.84 -15.46 8.36
N PRO A 36 -16.69 -14.44 8.51
CA PRO A 36 -18.14 -14.63 8.61
C PRO A 36 -18.73 -15.03 7.25
N MET A 37 -19.30 -16.23 7.18
CA MET A 37 -20.00 -16.76 6.02
C MET A 37 -21.47 -17.00 6.35
N GLU A 38 -22.34 -16.87 5.35
CA GLU A 38 -23.76 -17.20 5.46
C GLU A 38 -24.06 -18.45 4.64
N TRP A 39 -24.99 -19.28 5.09
CA TRP A 39 -25.47 -20.42 4.30
C TRP A 39 -26.62 -19.95 3.43
N ASP A 40 -26.48 -20.10 2.11
CA ASP A 40 -27.55 -19.87 1.16
C ASP A 40 -28.37 -21.15 1.02
N GLU A 41 -29.61 -21.14 1.49
CA GLU A 41 -30.52 -22.31 1.46
C GLU A 41 -30.98 -22.67 0.04
N ASP A 42 -31.00 -21.70 -0.89
CA ASP A 42 -31.46 -21.90 -2.26
C ASP A 42 -30.40 -22.61 -3.11
N ILE A 43 -29.12 -22.26 -2.91
CA ILE A 43 -27.98 -22.81 -3.65
C ILE A 43 -27.30 -23.96 -2.88
N GLY A 44 -27.49 -24.03 -1.56
CA GLY A 44 -26.88 -25.05 -0.71
C GLY A 44 -25.36 -24.87 -0.56
N VAL A 45 -24.89 -23.61 -0.51
CA VAL A 45 -23.47 -23.27 -0.38
C VAL A 45 -23.24 -22.19 0.68
N TRP A 46 -22.04 -22.17 1.24
CA TRP A 46 -21.60 -21.06 2.09
C TRP A 46 -21.15 -19.89 1.22
N THR A 47 -21.72 -18.71 1.45
CA THR A 47 -21.41 -17.46 0.75
C THR A 47 -20.62 -16.53 1.65
N LEU A 48 -19.68 -15.79 1.05
CA LEU A 48 -18.92 -14.76 1.76
C LEU A 48 -19.85 -13.57 2.04
N THR A 49 -19.80 -13.06 3.27
CA THR A 49 -20.46 -11.80 3.61
C THR A 49 -19.59 -10.61 3.19
N ALA A 50 -20.17 -9.41 3.15
CA ALA A 50 -19.40 -8.18 2.91
C ALA A 50 -18.27 -7.99 3.94
N GLU A 51 -18.50 -8.36 5.21
CA GLU A 51 -17.48 -8.33 6.26
C GLU A 51 -16.35 -9.33 5.99
N ALA A 52 -16.67 -10.52 5.45
CA ALA A 52 -15.64 -11.48 5.04
C ALA A 52 -14.79 -10.94 3.90
N GLU A 53 -15.40 -10.30 2.89
CA GLU A 53 -14.66 -9.66 1.80
C GLU A 53 -13.70 -8.58 2.33
N GLU A 54 -14.16 -7.74 3.26
CA GLU A 54 -13.31 -6.72 3.92
C GLU A 54 -12.13 -7.35 4.67
N LEU A 55 -12.36 -8.42 5.44
CA LEU A 55 -11.30 -9.13 6.17
C LEU A 55 -10.27 -9.80 5.24
N ILE A 56 -10.75 -10.40 4.15
CA ILE A 56 -9.91 -11.03 3.13
C ILE A 56 -9.04 -9.96 2.46
N GLU A 57 -9.63 -8.84 2.05
CA GLU A 57 -8.91 -7.76 1.38
C GLU A 57 -7.95 -7.03 2.32
N ALA A 58 -8.32 -6.84 3.59
CA ALA A 58 -7.44 -6.32 4.65
C ALA A 58 -6.22 -7.21 4.86
N THR A 59 -6.43 -8.53 4.90
CA THR A 59 -5.35 -9.51 5.03
C THR A 59 -4.42 -9.44 3.82
N LYS A 60 -4.95 -9.42 2.59
CA LYS A 60 -4.14 -9.25 1.39
C LYS A 60 -3.34 -7.96 1.41
N ALA A 61 -3.98 -6.82 1.70
CA ALA A 61 -3.33 -5.53 1.72
C ALA A 61 -2.19 -5.48 2.75
N ARG A 62 -2.40 -6.03 3.95
CA ARG A 62 -1.37 -6.12 4.99
C ARG A 62 -0.15 -6.90 4.52
N HIS A 63 -0.34 -8.10 3.95
CA HIS A 63 0.76 -8.94 3.48
C HIS A 63 1.46 -8.35 2.25
N MET A 64 0.73 -7.65 1.38
CA MET A 64 1.31 -6.93 0.25
C MET A 64 1.93 -5.58 0.63
N GLY A 65 1.85 -5.17 1.91
CA GLY A 65 2.30 -3.88 2.39
C GLY A 65 1.61 -2.69 1.72
N LEU A 66 0.32 -2.81 1.41
CA LEU A 66 -0.52 -1.80 0.78
C LEU A 66 -1.37 -1.08 1.83
N LEU A 67 -1.61 0.21 1.63
CA LEU A 67 -2.60 0.95 2.42
C LEU A 67 -4.03 0.62 1.96
N LEU A 68 -4.92 0.43 2.93
CA LEU A 68 -6.35 0.23 2.70
C LEU A 68 -7.06 1.54 2.31
N PRO A 69 -8.24 1.46 1.64
CA PRO A 69 -9.02 2.65 1.28
C PRO A 69 -9.27 3.60 2.45
N ASP A 70 -9.64 3.07 3.62
CA ASP A 70 -9.87 3.87 4.83
C ASP A 70 -8.58 4.47 5.39
N GLN A 71 -7.44 3.79 5.23
CA GLN A 71 -6.13 4.35 5.61
C GLN A 71 -5.72 5.48 4.67
N LEU A 72 -6.02 5.39 3.37
CA LEU A 72 -5.81 6.47 2.41
C LEU A 72 -6.72 7.67 2.71
N ARG A 73 -7.99 7.43 3.04
CA ARG A 73 -8.91 8.47 3.49
C ARG A 73 -8.39 9.17 4.75
N THR A 74 -8.01 8.37 5.76
CA THR A 74 -7.41 8.84 7.00
C THR A 74 -6.14 9.66 6.74
N LEU A 75 -5.28 9.21 5.83
CA LEU A 75 -4.09 9.95 5.41
C LEU A 75 -4.47 11.33 4.91
N ARG A 76 -5.36 11.40 3.91
CA ARG A 76 -5.81 12.67 3.33
C ARG A 76 -6.38 13.62 4.38
N GLU A 77 -7.22 13.10 5.28
CA GLU A 77 -7.87 13.87 6.33
C GLU A 77 -6.88 14.39 7.37
N ARG A 78 -5.90 13.57 7.78
CA ARG A 78 -4.80 14.00 8.66
C ARG A 78 -3.96 15.11 8.06
N LEU A 79 -3.84 15.15 6.73
CA LEU A 79 -3.15 16.21 6.01
C LEU A 79 -4.04 17.46 5.78
N GLY A 80 -5.33 17.41 6.13
CA GLY A 80 -6.27 18.51 5.89
C GLY A 80 -6.55 18.78 4.41
N LEU A 81 -6.40 17.77 3.54
CA LEU A 81 -6.49 17.93 2.09
C LEU A 81 -7.84 17.47 1.53
N THR A 82 -8.24 18.08 0.41
CA THR A 82 -9.33 17.56 -0.44
C THR A 82 -8.80 16.46 -1.36
N GLN A 83 -9.69 15.63 -1.93
CA GLN A 83 -9.29 14.59 -2.90
C GLN A 83 -8.54 15.19 -4.11
N LYS A 84 -8.93 16.39 -4.55
CA LYS A 84 -8.22 17.12 -5.60
C LYS A 84 -6.83 17.55 -5.13
N ALA A 85 -6.72 18.17 -3.96
CA ALA A 85 -5.46 18.71 -3.46
C ALA A 85 -4.40 17.64 -3.21
N ILE A 86 -4.79 16.47 -2.68
CA ILE A 86 -3.86 15.35 -2.53
C ILE A 86 -3.48 14.72 -3.88
N GLY A 87 -4.39 14.72 -4.86
CA GLY A 87 -4.09 14.36 -6.23
C GLY A 87 -3.03 15.28 -6.84
N ASP A 88 -3.23 16.59 -6.71
CA ASP A 88 -2.28 17.61 -7.17
C ASP A 88 -0.91 17.46 -6.48
N LEU A 89 -0.88 17.26 -5.15
CA LEU A 89 0.34 17.05 -4.37
C LEU A 89 1.14 15.81 -4.81
N LEU A 90 0.44 14.72 -5.13
CA LEU A 90 1.05 13.46 -5.56
C LEU A 90 1.28 13.40 -7.09
N GLN A 91 0.95 14.47 -7.81
CA GLN A 91 1.01 14.55 -9.28
C GLN A 91 0.23 13.43 -9.98
N ILE A 92 -0.97 13.13 -9.48
CA ILE A 92 -1.91 12.16 -10.06
C ILE A 92 -3.23 12.83 -10.39
N GLY A 93 -3.99 12.25 -11.31
CA GLY A 93 -5.35 12.71 -11.56
C GLY A 93 -6.24 12.53 -10.32
N ALA A 94 -7.04 13.54 -9.98
CA ALA A 94 -7.96 13.49 -8.82
C ALA A 94 -8.87 12.25 -8.84
N LYS A 95 -9.30 11.80 -10.02
CA LYS A 95 -10.11 10.57 -10.19
C LYS A 95 -9.37 9.31 -9.74
N SER A 96 -8.05 9.24 -9.90
CA SER A 96 -7.25 8.12 -9.42
C SER A 96 -7.32 8.02 -7.91
N TRP A 97 -7.17 9.15 -7.21
CA TRP A 97 -7.31 9.19 -5.75
C TRP A 97 -8.69 8.75 -5.28
N THR A 98 -9.75 9.28 -5.88
CA THR A 98 -11.13 8.87 -5.55
C THR A 98 -11.32 7.35 -5.69
N ARG A 99 -10.82 6.74 -6.77
CA ARG A 99 -10.92 5.29 -6.97
C ARG A 99 -10.16 4.48 -5.92
N TRP A 100 -9.10 5.03 -5.33
CA TRP A 100 -8.36 4.37 -4.26
C TRP A 100 -9.10 4.45 -2.94
N GLU A 101 -9.68 5.61 -2.60
CA GLU A 101 -10.51 5.76 -1.39
C GLU A 101 -11.82 4.97 -1.43
N THR A 102 -12.32 4.62 -2.62
CA THR A 102 -13.48 3.76 -2.80
C THR A 102 -13.11 2.28 -2.95
N GLY A 103 -11.82 1.93 -2.96
CA GLY A 103 -11.35 0.57 -3.16
C GLY A 103 -11.51 0.02 -4.58
N THR A 104 -12.00 0.83 -5.53
CA THR A 104 -12.23 0.42 -6.93
C THR A 104 -10.92 0.18 -7.69
N GLN A 105 -9.85 0.89 -7.33
CA GLN A 105 -8.50 0.66 -7.85
C GLN A 105 -7.49 0.75 -6.72
N ARG A 106 -6.29 0.20 -6.95
CA ARG A 106 -5.16 0.29 -6.03
C ARG A 106 -4.06 1.18 -6.62
N PRO A 107 -3.29 1.91 -5.79
CA PRO A 107 -2.09 2.58 -6.26
C PRO A 107 -1.06 1.56 -6.77
N SER A 108 -0.17 2.00 -7.66
CA SER A 108 0.96 1.17 -8.08
C SER A 108 1.87 0.85 -6.89
N ARG A 109 2.64 -0.24 -6.97
CA ARG A 109 3.57 -0.62 -5.89
C ARG A 109 4.56 0.49 -5.55
N SER A 110 5.09 1.19 -6.56
CA SER A 110 6.03 2.30 -6.37
C SER A 110 5.38 3.48 -5.65
N LEU A 111 4.17 3.89 -6.06
CA LEU A 111 3.47 4.99 -5.42
C LEU A 111 3.02 4.63 -4.01
N ASN A 112 2.69 3.36 -3.76
CA ASN A 112 2.36 2.90 -2.43
C ASN A 112 3.54 3.04 -1.43
N LEU A 113 4.79 2.93 -1.88
CA LEU A 113 5.96 3.23 -1.02
C LEU A 113 5.95 4.69 -0.57
N LEU A 114 5.68 5.61 -1.50
CA LEU A 114 5.55 7.03 -1.18
C LEU A 114 4.41 7.28 -0.19
N LEU A 115 3.24 6.69 -0.45
CA LEU A 115 2.07 6.84 0.42
C LEU A 115 2.35 6.34 1.84
N ARG A 116 3.05 5.21 1.99
CA ARG A 116 3.48 4.69 3.29
C ARG A 116 4.48 5.61 3.99
N ALA A 117 5.44 6.15 3.24
CA ALA A 117 6.40 7.10 3.80
C ALA A 117 5.70 8.36 4.32
N VAL A 118 4.69 8.87 3.61
CA VAL A 118 3.88 10.00 4.08
C VAL A 118 3.00 9.60 5.27
N TYR A 119 2.35 8.43 5.22
CA TYR A 119 1.50 7.93 6.30
C TYR A 119 2.24 7.76 7.63
N ASN A 120 3.48 7.28 7.56
CA ASN A 120 4.37 7.11 8.70
C ASN A 120 5.06 8.40 9.14
N GLY A 121 4.90 9.51 8.40
CA GLY A 121 5.54 10.79 8.69
C GLY A 121 7.03 10.86 8.33
N TRP A 122 7.56 9.90 7.57
CA TRP A 122 8.94 9.95 7.06
C TRP A 122 9.13 11.03 6.00
N ILE A 123 8.07 11.31 5.23
CA ILE A 123 8.01 12.40 4.26
C ILE A 123 6.82 13.28 4.60
N THR A 124 7.04 14.57 4.63
CA THR A 124 6.00 15.57 4.91
C THR A 124 5.37 16.09 3.60
N PRO A 125 4.09 16.53 3.63
CA PRO A 125 3.47 17.19 2.48
C PRO A 125 4.25 18.41 1.99
N GLN A 126 4.90 19.13 2.91
CA GLN A 126 5.72 20.30 2.59
C GLN A 126 6.93 19.90 1.74
N GLN A 127 7.63 18.81 2.11
CA GLN A 127 8.73 18.27 1.31
C GLN A 127 8.26 17.84 -0.08
N LEU A 128 7.10 17.19 -0.19
CA LEU A 128 6.53 16.82 -1.50
C LEU A 128 6.17 18.05 -2.33
N GLY A 129 5.60 19.09 -1.71
CA GLY A 129 5.30 20.35 -2.38
C GLY A 129 6.55 21.04 -2.93
N LEU A 130 7.67 21.00 -2.20
CA LEU A 130 8.95 21.52 -2.69
C LEU A 130 9.46 20.73 -3.91
N LEU A 131 9.27 19.42 -3.93
CA LEU A 131 9.66 18.57 -5.07
C LEU A 131 8.80 18.78 -6.32
N CYS A 132 7.62 19.37 -6.17
CA CYS A 132 6.76 19.74 -7.30
C CYS A 132 7.23 21.02 -8.02
N ALA A 133 8.10 21.82 -7.39
CA ALA A 133 8.68 22.98 -8.03
C ALA A 133 9.64 22.58 -9.16
N PRO A 134 9.82 23.41 -10.20
CA PRO A 134 10.85 23.18 -11.21
C PRO A 134 12.21 22.95 -10.55
N GLN A 135 12.92 21.91 -11.00
CA GLN A 135 14.25 21.61 -10.52
C GLN A 135 15.20 22.77 -10.84
N PRO A 136 16.07 23.19 -9.91
CA PRO A 136 17.14 24.13 -10.22
C PRO A 136 18.00 23.58 -11.36
N ASP A 137 18.51 24.48 -12.22
CA ASP A 137 19.56 24.08 -13.14
C ASP A 137 20.86 23.83 -12.35
N TRP A 138 21.13 22.57 -12.06
CA TRP A 138 22.32 22.14 -11.35
C TRP A 138 23.59 22.15 -12.22
N SER A 139 23.50 22.44 -13.53
CA SER A 139 24.63 22.32 -14.46
C SER A 139 25.81 23.22 -14.12
N GLU A 140 25.56 24.46 -13.69
CA GLU A 140 26.60 25.39 -13.21
C GLU A 140 27.27 24.87 -11.94
N GLN A 141 26.46 24.34 -11.01
CA GLN A 141 26.98 23.81 -9.76
C GLN A 141 27.85 22.57 -10.01
N PHE A 142 27.44 21.66 -10.89
CA PHE A 142 28.24 20.50 -11.26
C PHE A 142 29.55 20.89 -11.97
N ARG A 143 29.50 21.86 -12.89
CA ARG A 143 30.71 22.41 -13.54
C ARG A 143 31.67 23.01 -12.52
N ARG A 144 31.16 23.75 -11.53
CA ARG A 144 31.95 24.34 -10.46
C ARG A 144 32.58 23.30 -9.54
N ASN A 145 31.83 22.28 -9.12
CA ASN A 145 32.33 21.20 -8.27
C ASN A 145 33.42 20.38 -8.99
N ALA A 146 33.22 20.10 -10.28
CA ALA A 146 34.22 19.42 -11.12
C ALA A 146 35.51 20.25 -11.24
N ALA A 147 35.40 21.56 -11.49
CA ALA A 147 36.56 22.46 -11.55
C ALA A 147 37.29 22.61 -10.21
N ALA A 148 36.56 22.49 -9.09
CA ALA A 148 37.11 22.54 -7.74
C ALA A 148 37.72 21.21 -7.26
N GLY A 149 37.71 20.15 -8.09
CA GLY A 149 38.16 18.81 -7.69
C GLY A 149 37.32 18.17 -6.57
N GLN A 150 36.14 18.72 -6.27
CA GLN A 150 35.23 18.18 -5.27
C GLN A 150 34.42 17.06 -5.91
N ALA A 151 34.93 15.83 -5.82
CA ALA A 151 34.11 14.65 -6.08
C ALA A 151 33.00 14.61 -5.02
N ALA A 152 31.74 14.52 -5.46
CA ALA A 152 30.65 14.24 -4.54
C ALA A 152 30.94 12.88 -3.89
N GLU A 153 30.99 12.83 -2.55
CA GLU A 153 31.07 11.55 -1.87
C GLU A 153 29.85 10.70 -2.28
N PRO A 154 30.05 9.42 -2.62
CA PRO A 154 28.94 8.57 -2.97
C PRO A 154 28.02 8.45 -1.77
N VAL A 155 26.72 8.66 -1.99
CA VAL A 155 25.71 8.31 -0.98
C VAL A 155 25.67 6.79 -0.89
N VAL A 156 26.36 6.24 0.10
CA VAL A 156 26.36 4.80 0.36
C VAL A 156 25.07 4.44 1.09
N ILE A 157 24.13 3.84 0.36
CA ILE A 157 22.90 3.28 0.93
C ILE A 157 23.10 1.77 1.09
N ASP A 158 23.28 1.29 2.32
CA ASP A 158 23.25 -0.15 2.61
C ASP A 158 21.78 -0.63 2.68
N TYR A 159 21.15 -0.68 1.50
CA TYR A 159 19.73 -1.00 1.34
C TYR A 159 19.39 -2.36 1.96
N TYR A 160 20.23 -3.37 1.75
CA TYR A 160 19.97 -4.73 2.20
C TYR A 160 20.06 -4.84 3.73
N ARG A 161 21.02 -4.16 4.36
CA ARG A 161 21.09 -4.10 5.83
C ARG A 161 19.89 -3.38 6.42
N ALA A 162 19.57 -2.19 5.93
CA ALA A 162 18.43 -1.41 6.42
C ALA A 162 17.10 -2.17 6.27
N ARG A 163 16.94 -2.93 5.17
CA ARG A 163 15.77 -3.78 4.95
C ARG A 163 15.73 -4.96 5.92
N ALA A 164 16.84 -5.62 6.19
CA ALA A 164 16.91 -6.75 7.12
C ALA A 164 16.57 -6.33 8.57
N GLU A 165 17.09 -5.18 9.01
CA GLU A 165 16.78 -4.60 10.32
C GLU A 165 15.28 -4.29 10.47
N HIS A 166 14.66 -3.71 9.42
CA HIS A 166 13.22 -3.43 9.42
C HIS A 166 12.35 -4.69 9.43
N ALA A 167 12.75 -5.74 8.69
CA ALA A 167 12.07 -7.03 8.68
C ALA A 167 12.10 -7.68 10.07
N ALA A 168 13.26 -7.66 10.74
CA ALA A 168 13.40 -8.17 12.10
C ALA A 168 12.53 -7.43 13.11
N ALA A 169 12.44 -6.10 13.00
CA ALA A 169 11.62 -5.27 13.90
C ALA A 169 10.09 -5.40 13.66
N SER A 170 9.67 -5.73 12.44
CA SER A 170 8.25 -5.83 12.07
C SER A 170 7.66 -7.24 12.25
N GLY A 171 8.48 -8.23 12.59
CA GLY A 171 8.04 -9.62 12.76
C GLY A 171 7.57 -10.29 11.46
N PHE A 172 7.85 -9.68 10.31
CA PHE A 172 7.46 -10.17 8.99
C PHE A 172 8.68 -10.79 8.32
N VAL A 173 8.74 -12.13 8.29
CA VAL A 173 9.82 -12.89 7.65
C VAL A 173 9.30 -13.39 6.30
N GLU A 174 9.64 -12.71 5.21
CA GLU A 174 9.40 -13.24 3.85
C GLU A 174 10.55 -14.20 3.47
N PRO A 175 10.28 -15.29 2.72
CA PRO A 175 11.32 -16.17 2.23
C PRO A 175 12.10 -15.47 1.11
N LEU A 176 13.39 -15.21 1.35
CA LEU A 176 14.31 -14.75 0.32
C LEU A 176 14.41 -15.81 -0.80
N GLN A 177 13.84 -15.56 -1.96
CA GLN A 177 14.40 -16.06 -3.21
C GLN A 177 15.17 -14.91 -3.86
N VAL A 178 16.42 -14.74 -3.43
CA VAL A 178 17.44 -14.11 -4.26
C VAL A 178 18.57 -15.12 -4.37
N ALA A 179 18.55 -15.88 -5.47
CA ALA A 179 19.75 -16.52 -5.97
C ALA A 179 20.74 -15.40 -6.29
N VAL A 180 21.77 -15.27 -5.45
CA VAL A 180 22.97 -14.52 -5.78
C VAL A 180 23.79 -15.46 -6.67
N SER A 181 23.87 -15.13 -7.97
CA SER A 181 24.85 -15.70 -8.90
C SER A 181 26.04 -14.76 -9.03
#